data_AF-A0A2P8WCQ1-F1
#
_entry.id   AF-A0A2P8WCQ1-F1
#
_cell.length_a   1.000
_cell.length_b   1.000
_cell.length_c   1.000
_cell.angle_alpha   90.00
_cell.angle_beta   90.00
_cell.angle_gamma   90.00
#
_symmetry.space_group_name_H-M   'P 1'
#
loop_
_entity.id
_entity.type
_entity.pdbx_description
1 polymer ?
#
loop_
_entity_poly.entity_id
_entity_poly.type
_entity_poly.pdbx_seq_one_letter_code
_entity_poly.pdbx_strand_id
1 'polypeptide(L)'
;MSPRTLNLSDRLYSYLLKNSLREPEVLTRLRAETAQQPSAQMQIAPEQGQFLALLVQLMGAQKAFEVGVFTGYSSLAVALALPD
;
A
#
# COMPACT_ATOMS: atom_id res chain seq x y z
N MET A 1 8.59 -9.66 -1.76
CA MET A 1 8.24 -8.28 -2.12
C MET A 1 9.19 -7.34 -1.38
N SER A 2 9.49 -6.15 -1.89
CA SER A 2 10.38 -5.19 -1.22
C SER A 2 9.55 -4.13 -0.49
N PRO A 3 9.84 -3.79 0.78
CA PRO A 3 9.11 -2.75 1.53
C PRO A 3 9.45 -1.32 1.07
N ARG A 4 10.18 -1.17 -0.04
CA ARG A 4 10.62 0.10 -0.63
C ARG A 4 10.63 0.04 -2.15
N THR A 5 10.36 1.17 -2.78
CA THR A 5 10.52 1.40 -4.23
C THR A 5 11.99 1.24 -4.68
N LEU A 6 12.21 0.53 -5.78
CA LEU A 6 13.54 0.12 -6.27
C LEU A 6 14.45 1.31 -6.61
N ASN A 7 15.75 1.18 -6.31
CA ASN A 7 16.84 2.10 -6.70
C ASN A 7 16.74 3.55 -6.20
N LEU A 8 15.96 3.82 -5.15
CA LEU A 8 15.93 5.14 -4.50
C LEU A 8 16.93 5.20 -3.35
N SER A 9 17.67 6.30 -3.26
CA SER A 9 18.41 6.62 -2.03
C SER A 9 17.43 6.88 -0.88
N ASP A 10 17.86 6.69 0.37
CA ASP A 10 17.02 6.96 1.55
C ASP A 10 16.47 8.40 1.55
N ARG A 11 17.29 9.35 1.10
CA ARG A 11 16.90 10.76 0.98
C ARG A 11 15.77 10.94 -0.03
N LEU A 12 15.87 10.31 -1.20
CA LEU A 12 14.86 10.43 -2.25
C LEU A 12 13.58 9.67 -1.88
N TYR A 13 13.71 8.50 -1.25
CA TYR A 13 12.58 7.74 -0.74
C TYR A 13 11.81 8.53 0.33
N SER A 14 12.52 9.13 1.28
CA SER A 14 11.92 10.00 2.31
C SER A 14 11.23 11.22 1.70
N TYR A 15 11.84 11.81 0.66
CA TYR A 15 11.21 12.92 -0.09
C TYR A 15 9.91 12.47 -0.75
N LEU A 16 9.89 11.32 -1.42
CA LEU A 16 8.69 10.77 -2.04
C LEU A 16 7.58 10.61 -1.00
N LEU A 17 7.84 9.87 0.09
CA LEU A 17 6.84 9.64 1.13
C LEU A 17 6.32 10.95 1.73
N LYS A 18 7.22 11.88 2.06
CA LYS A 18 6.83 13.17 2.67
C LYS A 18 5.95 14.03 1.76
N ASN A 19 6.20 14.01 0.45
CA ASN A 19 5.53 14.93 -0.48
C ASN A 19 4.32 14.32 -1.17
N SER A 20 4.28 13.00 -1.40
CA SER A 20 3.20 12.36 -2.16
C SER A 20 2.29 11.44 -1.37
N LEU A 21 2.75 10.85 -0.25
CA LEU A 21 1.96 9.84 0.45
C LEU A 21 0.79 10.49 1.19
N ARG A 22 -0.39 9.89 1.05
CA ARG A 22 -1.67 10.22 1.67
C ARG A 22 -2.28 8.92 2.19
N GLU A 23 -1.59 8.27 3.12
CA GLU A 23 -2.00 6.98 3.67
C GLU A 23 -3.15 7.18 4.70
N PRO A 24 -4.32 6.56 4.51
CA PRO A 24 -5.38 6.53 5.51
C PRO A 24 -4.91 5.92 6.84
N GLU A 25 -5.42 6.44 7.96
CA GLU A 25 -5.00 6.01 9.31
C GLU A 25 -5.13 4.50 9.52
N VAL A 26 -6.20 3.88 9.00
CA VAL A 26 -6.41 2.44 9.10
C VAL A 26 -5.29 1.63 8.43
N LEU A 27 -4.77 2.10 7.29
CA LEU A 27 -3.65 1.48 6.59
C LEU A 27 -2.35 1.68 7.37
N THR A 28 -2.09 2.88 7.89
CA THR A 28 -0.91 3.15 8.75
C THR A 28 -0.89 2.21 9.97
N ARG A 29 -2.02 2.03 10.65
CA ARG A 29 -2.14 1.11 11.79
C ARG A 29 -1.89 -0.34 11.37
N LEU A 30 -2.51 -0.80 10.28
CA LEU A 30 -2.31 -2.16 9.76
C LEU A 30 -0.84 -2.41 9.39
N ARG A 31 -0.18 -1.45 8.76
CA ARG A 31 1.25 -1.55 8.41
C ARG A 31 2.14 -1.60 9.65
N ALA A 32 1.82 -0.82 10.68
CA ALA A 32 2.55 -0.87 11.95
C ALA A 32 2.39 -2.22 12.66
N GLU A 33 1.19 -2.81 12.59
CA GLU A 33 0.93 -4.15 13.14
C GLU A 33 1.67 -5.24 12.36
N THR A 34 1.59 -5.24 11.03
CA THR A 34 2.32 -6.22 10.21
C THR A 34 3.83 -6.14 10.39
N ALA A 35 4.38 -4.95 10.65
CA ALA A 35 5.81 -4.75 10.87
C ALA A 35 6.36 -5.55 12.07
N GLN A 36 5.50 -6.00 12.98
CA GLN A 36 5.88 -6.84 14.12
C GLN A 36 5.95 -8.34 13.78
N GLN A 37 5.48 -8.76 12.59
CA GLN A 37 5.47 -10.17 12.21
C GLN A 37 6.81 -10.63 11.61
N PRO A 38 7.24 -11.89 11.85
CA PRO A 38 8.46 -12.44 11.25
C PRO A 38 8.52 -12.37 9.71
N SER A 39 7.36 -12.31 9.07
CA SER A 39 7.19 -12.26 7.62
C SER A 39 6.84 -10.86 7.09
N ALA A 40 7.07 -9.79 7.85
CA ALA A 40 6.69 -8.42 7.51
C ALA A 40 7.17 -7.96 6.11
N GLN A 41 8.29 -8.48 5.63
CA GLN A 41 8.83 -8.24 4.28
C GLN A 41 7.91 -8.70 3.13
N MET A 42 6.89 -9.50 3.41
CA MET A 42 5.88 -9.88 2.41
C MET A 42 4.96 -8.71 2.06
N GLN A 43 4.82 -7.72 2.95
CA GLN A 43 3.97 -6.56 2.73
C GLN A 43 4.55 -5.58 1.69
N ILE A 44 3.66 -5.00 0.89
CA ILE A 44 3.97 -3.91 -0.05
C ILE A 44 4.28 -2.59 0.67
N ALA A 45 5.01 -1.70 0.00
CA ALA A 45 5.28 -0.36 0.49
C ALA A 45 4.00 0.52 0.47
N PRO A 46 3.88 1.54 1.34
CA PRO A 46 2.65 2.33 1.46
C PRO A 46 2.32 3.12 0.18
N GLU A 47 3.33 3.62 -0.53
CA GLU A 47 3.16 4.30 -1.81
C GLU A 47 2.66 3.35 -2.92
N GLN A 48 2.95 2.04 -2.82
CA GLN A 48 2.39 1.05 -3.72
C GLN A 48 0.90 0.83 -3.45
N GLY A 49 0.47 0.82 -2.18
CA GLY A 49 -0.95 0.77 -1.81
C GLY A 49 -1.72 1.97 -2.36
N GLN A 50 -1.16 3.17 -2.22
CA GLN A 50 -1.74 4.39 -2.82
C GLN A 50 -1.80 4.32 -4.35
N PHE A 51 -0.77 3.78 -4.99
CA PHE A 51 -0.77 3.60 -6.45
C PHE A 51 -1.86 2.63 -6.90
N LEU A 52 -2.06 1.51 -6.19
CA LEU A 52 -3.15 0.57 -6.48
C LEU A 52 -4.53 1.24 -6.33
N ALA A 53 -4.73 2.02 -5.28
CA ALA A 53 -5.96 2.79 -5.08
C ALA A 53 -6.22 3.78 -6.23
N LEU A 54 -5.19 4.48 -6.70
CA LEU A 54 -5.29 5.36 -7.87
C LEU A 54 -5.70 4.58 -9.13
N LEU A 55 -5.12 3.40 -9.37
CA LEU A 55 -5.47 2.57 -10.52
C LEU A 55 -6.94 2.10 -10.45
N VAL A 56 -7.41 1.68 -9.27
CA VAL A 56 -8.81 1.29 -9.05
C VAL A 56 -9.76 2.42 -9.46
N GLN A 57 -9.47 3.64 -9.01
CA GLN A 57 -10.27 4.83 -9.33
C GLN A 57 -10.22 5.18 -10.82
N LEU A 58 -9.04 5.19 -11.44
CA LEU A 58 -8.87 5.50 -12.86
C LEU A 58 -9.54 4.49 -13.78
N MET A 59 -9.58 3.22 -13.38
CA MET A 59 -10.28 2.16 -14.13
C MET A 59 -11.79 2.16 -13.90
N GLY A 60 -12.30 2.89 -12.91
CA GLY A 60 -13.71 2.78 -12.49
C GLY A 60 -14.08 1.37 -12.04
N ALA A 61 -13.14 0.66 -11.40
CA ALA A 61 -13.36 -0.73 -11.00
C ALA A 61 -14.45 -0.82 -9.92
N GLN A 62 -15.38 -1.77 -10.09
CA GLN A 62 -16.46 -2.04 -9.12
C GLN A 62 -16.22 -3.32 -8.31
N LYS A 63 -15.37 -4.21 -8.85
CA LYS A 63 -14.99 -5.48 -8.22
C LYS A 63 -13.50 -5.69 -8.43
N ALA A 64 -12.84 -6.18 -7.39
CA ALA A 64 -11.43 -6.54 -7.43
C ALA A 64 -11.25 -7.97 -6.91
N PHE A 65 -10.25 -8.65 -7.45
CA PHE A 65 -9.83 -9.98 -6.99
C PHE A 65 -8.33 -9.93 -6.74
N GLU A 66 -7.90 -10.43 -5.60
CA GLU A 66 -6.49 -10.42 -5.19
C GLU A 66 -6.02 -11.84 -4.87
N VAL A 67 -4.85 -12.20 -5.42
CA VAL A 67 -4.18 -13.47 -5.14
C VAL A 67 -2.95 -13.20 -4.31
N GLY A 68 -2.94 -13.74 -3.08
CA GLY A 68 -1.86 -13.51 -2.11
C GLY A 68 -2.06 -12.23 -1.32
N VAL A 69 -2.89 -12.31 -0.27
CA VAL A 69 -3.32 -11.14 0.52
C VAL A 69 -2.42 -10.82 1.71
N PHE A 70 -1.65 -11.80 2.20
CA PHE A 70 -0.89 -11.72 3.46
C PHE A 70 -1.75 -11.14 4.60
N THR A 71 -1.37 -9.99 5.19
CA THR A 71 -2.12 -9.31 6.25
C THR A 71 -3.22 -8.37 5.73
N GLY A 72 -3.42 -8.29 4.42
CA GLY A 72 -4.55 -7.59 3.80
C GLY A 72 -4.33 -6.10 3.55
N TYR A 73 -3.11 -5.57 3.65
CA TYR A 73 -2.85 -4.14 3.42
C TYR A 73 -3.19 -3.68 2.00
N SER A 74 -2.78 -4.44 0.98
CA SER A 74 -3.16 -4.21 -0.43
C SER A 74 -4.66 -4.33 -0.63
N SER A 75 -5.27 -5.37 -0.05
CA SER A 75 -6.71 -5.60 -0.13
C SER A 75 -7.51 -4.45 0.46
N LEU A 76 -7.08 -3.94 1.61
CA LEU A 76 -7.71 -2.79 2.26
C LEU A 76 -7.53 -1.51 1.44
N ALA A 77 -6.34 -1.27 0.86
CA ALA A 77 -6.11 -0.12 0.00
C ALA A 77 -7.00 -0.13 -1.26
N VAL A 78 -7.19 -1.31 -1.86
CA VAL A 78 -8.12 -1.50 -2.99
C VAL A 78 -9.56 -1.31 -2.55
N ALA A 79 -9.97 -1.92 -1.42
CA ALA A 79 -11.34 -1.83 -0.92
C ALA A 79 -11.76 -0.39 -0.62
N LEU A 80 -10.88 0.41 -0.03
CA LEU A 80 -11.12 1.84 0.25
C LEU A 80 -11.26 2.70 -1.02
N ALA A 81 -10.85 2.19 -2.18
CA ALA A 81 -10.91 2.90 -3.46
C ALA A 81 -12.07 2.44 -4.35
N LEU A 82 -12.74 1.33 -4.01
CA LEU A 82 -13.93 0.86 -4.72
C LEU A 82 -15.14 1.77 -4.39
N PRO A 83 -16.10 1.91 -5.33
CA PRO A 83 -17.38 2.57 -5.05
C PRO A 83 -18.25 1.72 -4.11
N ASP A 84 -19.19 2.38 -3.42
CA ASP A 84 -20.22 1.76 -2.58
C ASP A 84 -21.19 0.85 -3.38
#